data_AF-A0A522CGU1-F1
#
_entry.id   AF-A0A522CGU1-F1
#
_cell.length_a   1.000
_cell.length_b   1.000
_cell.length_c   1.000
_cell.angle_alpha   90.00
_cell.angle_beta   90.00
_cell.angle_gamma   90.00
#
_symmetry.space_group_name_H-M   'P 1'
#
loop_
_entity.id
_entity.type
_entity.pdbx_description
1 polymer ?
#
loop_
_entity_poly.entity_id
_entity_poly.type
_entity_poly.pdbx_seq_one_letter_code
_entity_poly.pdbx_strand_id
1 'polypeptide(L)' 'MKKTWKYDFNIARFSKAIEANPKDYLAYKDRGNAYYKKKQYDLAIADYVKALELNP' A
#
# COMPACT_ATOMS: atom_id res chain seq x y z
N MET A 1 -0.05 -9.35 18.75
CA MET A 1 0.89 -8.20 18.79
C MET A 1 1.84 -8.14 17.58
N LYS A 2 2.51 -9.22 17.15
CA LYS A 2 3.48 -9.18 16.02
C LYS A 2 2.90 -8.84 14.63
N LYS A 3 1.65 -9.23 14.36
CA LYS A 3 1.01 -9.12 13.03
C LYS A 3 0.69 -7.68 12.65
N THR A 4 0.19 -6.88 13.59
CA THR A 4 -0.16 -5.46 13.37
C THR A 4 1.07 -4.62 13.05
N TRP A 5 2.15 -4.78 13.82
CA TRP A 5 3.43 -4.09 13.59
C TRP A 5 4.02 -4.35 12.20
N LYS A 6 3.93 -5.60 11.72
CA LYS A 6 4.38 -5.94 10.36
C LYS A 6 3.65 -5.12 9.30
N TYR A 7 2.33 -4.92 9.45
CA TYR A 7 1.56 -4.15 8.49
C TYR A 7 1.85 -2.65 8.59
N ASP A 8 2.00 -2.11 9.80
CA ASP A 8 2.39 -0.71 9.99
C ASP A 8 3.78 -0.41 9.42
N PHE A 9 4.74 -1.31 9.65
CA PHE A 9 6.07 -1.23 9.05
C PHE A 9 6.00 -1.27 7.51
N ASN A 10 5.21 -2.19 6.95
CA ASN A 10 5.02 -2.29 5.50
C ASN A 10 4.39 -1.02 4.92
N ILE A 11 3.35 -0.48 5.57
CA ILE A 11 2.70 0.76 5.15
C ILE A 11 3.73 1.90 5.09
N ALA A 12 4.52 2.09 6.15
CA ALA A 12 5.55 3.13 6.19
C ALA A 12 6.63 2.92 5.11
N ARG A 13 7.07 1.68 4.89
CA ARG A 13 8.06 1.35 3.86
C ARG A 13 7.55 1.70 2.46
N PHE A 14 6.33 1.29 2.13
CA PHE A 14 5.77 1.54 0.80
C PHE A 14 5.38 3.00 0.59
N SER A 15 4.97 3.72 1.65
CA SER A 15 4.79 5.18 1.55
C SER A 15 6.09 5.89 1.16
N LYS A 16 7.23 5.51 1.74
CA LYS A 16 8.53 6.06 1.30
C LYS A 16 8.88 5.70 -0.14
N ALA A 17 8.54 4.49 -0.59
CA ALA A 17 8.76 4.09 -1.98
C ALA A 17 7.91 4.95 -2.94
N ILE A 18 6.66 5.24 -2.58
CA ILE A 18 5.75 6.11 -3.33
C ILE A 18 6.23 7.56 -3.35
N GLU A 19 6.74 8.07 -2.22
CA GLU A 19 7.35 9.41 -2.16
C GLU A 19 8.57 9.52 -3.08
N ALA A 20 9.41 8.48 -3.13
CA ALA A 20 10.59 8.44 -4.00
C ALA A 20 10.23 8.23 -5.48
N ASN A 21 9.23 7.42 -5.77
CA ASN A 21 8.72 7.18 -7.12
C ASN A 21 7.19 7.08 -7.13
N PRO A 22 6.48 8.18 -7.41
CA PRO A 22 5.02 8.20 -7.45
C PRO A 22 4.38 7.35 -8.56
N LYS A 23 5.18 6.79 -9.48
CA LYS A 23 4.73 5.90 -10.55
C LYS A 23 4.98 4.42 -10.27
N ASP A 24 5.51 4.07 -9.09
CA ASP A 24 5.72 2.68 -8.69
C ASP A 24 4.37 2.02 -8.34
N TYR A 25 3.71 1.45 -9.34
CA TYR A 25 2.42 0.76 -9.15
C TYR A 25 2.53 -0.43 -8.17
N LEU A 26 3.69 -1.08 -8.04
CA LEU A 26 3.89 -2.20 -7.12
C LEU A 26 3.87 -1.70 -5.67
N ALA A 27 4.46 -0.54 -5.40
CA ALA A 27 4.43 0.07 -4.07
C ALA A 27 2.99 0.39 -3.62
N TYR A 28 2.14 0.90 -4.53
CA TYR A 28 0.72 1.08 -4.24
C TYR A 28 0.02 -0.25 -3.97
N LYS A 29 0.18 -1.24 -4.86
CA LYS A 29 -0.42 -2.58 -4.68
C LYS A 29 -0.05 -3.20 -3.33
N ASP A 30 1.22 -3.13 -2.95
CA ASP A 30 1.70 -3.76 -1.72
C ASP A 30 1.33 -2.99 -0.45
N ARG A 31 1.20 -1.65 -0.53
CA ARG A 31 0.61 -0.84 0.55
C ARG A 31 -0.89 -1.12 0.70
N GLY A 32 -1.62 -1.26 -0.41
CA GLY A 32 -3.02 -1.67 -0.41
C GLY A 32 -3.23 -3.05 0.23
N ASN A 33 -2.34 -4.00 -0.06
CA ASN A 33 -2.32 -5.31 0.60
C ASN A 33 -2.14 -5.19 2.12
N ALA A 34 -1.27 -4.30 2.59
CA ALA A 34 -1.06 -4.07 4.02
C ALA A 34 -2.31 -3.46 4.69
N TYR A 35 -2.94 -2.46 4.05
CA TYR A 35 -4.20 -1.87 4.52
C TYR A 35 -5.33 -2.90 4.57
N TYR A 36 -5.47 -3.74 3.54
CA TYR A 36 -6.45 -4.82 3.49
C TYR A 36 -6.29 -5.79 4.67
N LYS A 37 -5.05 -6.20 4.99
CA LYS A 37 -4.78 -7.09 6.13
C LYS A 37 -5.05 -6.42 7.49
N LYS A 38 -5.05 -5.09 7.55
CA LYS A 38 -5.49 -4.29 8.71
C LYS A 38 -7.00 -4.00 8.71
N LYS A 39 -7.76 -4.51 7.73
CA LYS A 39 -9.20 -4.23 7.51
C LYS A 39 -9.50 -2.75 7.23
N GLN A 40 -8.51 -1.99 6.77
CA GLN A 40 -8.66 -0.59 6.35
C GLN A 40 -8.99 -0.57 4.85
N TYR A 41 -10.21 -1.00 4.51
CA TYR A 41 -10.57 -1.31 3.13
C TYR A 41 -10.60 -0.10 2.21
N ASP A 42 -11.04 1.06 2.69
CA ASP A 42 -11.08 2.29 1.88
C ASP A 42 -9.68 2.71 1.41
N LEU A 43 -8.70 2.62 2.30
CA LEU A 43 -7.29 2.90 1.98
C LEU A 43 -6.71 1.85 1.02
N ALA A 44 -7.09 0.57 1.20
CA ALA A 44 -6.66 -0.49 0.29
C ALA A 44 -7.21 -0.29 -1.13
N ILE A 45 -8.50 0.04 -1.26
CA ILE A 45 -9.16 0.32 -2.54
C ILE A 45 -8.50 1.50 -3.22
N ALA A 46 -8.24 2.60 -2.51
CA ALA A 46 -7.56 3.76 -3.08
C ALA A 46 -6.18 3.40 -3.66
N ASP A 47 -5.38 2.62 -2.93
CA ASP A 47 -4.08 2.16 -3.40
C ASP A 47 -4.19 1.19 -4.59
N TYR A 48 -5.17 0.28 -4.60
CA TYR A 48 -5.39 -0.63 -5.73
C TYR A 48 -5.84 0.11 -7.00
N VAL A 49 -6.77 1.06 -6.87
CA VAL A 49 -7.19 1.92 -7.98
C VAL A 49 -5.99 2.67 -8.53
N LYS A 50 -5.14 3.23 -7.66
CA LYS A 50 -3.95 3.94 -8.13
C LYS A 50 -2.97 3.03 -8.86
N ALA A 51 -2.79 1.80 -8.40
CA ALA A 51 -1.95 0.82 -9.08
C ALA A 51 -2.48 0.49 -10.49
N LEU A 52 -3.80 0.33 -10.65
CA LEU A 52 -4.46 0.10 -11.94
C LEU A 52 -4.36 1.32 -12.87
N GLU A 53 -4.48 2.54 -12.35
CA GLU A 53 -4.28 3.76 -13.15
C GLU A 53 -2.85 3.86 -13.73
N LEU A 54 -1.86 3.41 -12.96
CA LEU A 54 -0.44 3.46 -13.35
C LEU A 54 -0.04 2.29 -14.25
N ASN A 55 -0.65 1.13 -14.06
CA ASN A 55 -0.42 -0.08 -14.84
C ASN A 55 -1.75 -0.87 -14.99
N PRO A 56 -2.51 -0.57 -16.06
CA PRO A 56 -3.83 -1.17 -16.31
C PRO A 56 -3.86 -2.69 -16.42
#